data_AF-A0A2G8LI75-F1
#
_entry.id   AF-A0A2G8LI75-F1
#
_cell.length_a   1.000
_cell.length_b   1.000
_cell.length_c   1.000
_cell.angle_alpha   90.00
_cell.angle_beta   90.00
_cell.angle_gamma   90.00
#
_symmetry.space_group_name_H-M   'P 1'
#
loop_
_entity.id
_entity.type
_entity.pdbx_description
1 polymer ?
#
loop_
_entity_poly.entity_id
_entity_poly.type
_entity_poly.pdbx_seq_one_letter_code
_entity_poly.pdbx_strand_id
1 'polypeptide(L)'
;MACYRIPVRSISYFRSCGFLRKICAPSSPLCNKCTYFVSSSVLGYQYPTKEGFLKGKLDERRQFIHSGHQQFAGKDLYKILGVPKSATQKDIKKSYYELAKKYHPDKNKGDETAAKKFSEVAEAYETLGDETRRQEYDTYGQSGFGGAAGGTGWQQANIDPEELFRRIFGNNAFDPRAGFEESVFGNFSDAHEVMMDLTFSEAARGVNKEINIRMEDSCERCKGARAEPGTKTTKCHRCNGTGQETVNTGPFVMRTTCRQCRGMRVIITVPCNNCRGSGTTMQRKKVMVPVPAGVSDGQTVRMPVGNRELFISFRVAQSNTFRRDGADVHSDAKISFTQAALGGTMKMKGIYDTISLNIPAGTQSHDRIRLPGKGISRINSHGYGDHYVHIKISVPRVKYRNMKLSAKQKSLLMVFAEEESGVSGTVNGLSKTQDGANIVTDDPDGTVARLRHTVHSPTTEEFAHKVAEDIDDKEDDTKRNKRNT
;
A
#
# COMPACT_ATOMS: atom_id res chain seq x y z
N MET A 1 46.50 16.03 -1.74
CA MET A 1 46.23 14.58 -1.86
C MET A 1 45.95 14.03 -0.46
N ALA A 2 45.08 13.03 -0.33
CA ALA A 2 44.72 12.43 0.96
C ALA A 2 45.24 10.98 1.05
N CYS A 3 45.60 10.55 2.26
CA CYS A 3 45.79 9.14 2.62
C CYS A 3 45.36 8.95 4.08
N TYR A 4 44.26 8.23 4.30
CA TYR A 4 43.83 7.82 5.65
C TYR A 4 44.49 6.50 6.06
N ARG A 5 44.74 6.33 7.35
CA ARG A 5 45.39 5.13 7.92
C ARG A 5 44.38 3.99 8.16
N ILE A 6 44.81 2.76 7.87
CA ILE A 6 44.15 1.51 8.27
C ILE A 6 44.88 0.95 9.50
N PRO A 7 44.16 0.34 10.46
CA PRO A 7 44.64 -0.85 11.15
C PRO A 7 43.61 -2.01 11.16
N VAL A 8 44.02 -3.16 11.69
CA VAL A 8 43.40 -4.48 11.47
C VAL A 8 42.73 -5.03 12.75
N ARG A 9 41.94 -6.11 12.61
CA ARG A 9 41.41 -7.03 13.66
C ARG A 9 42.45 -7.30 14.78
N SER A 10 42.13 -7.67 16.03
CA SER A 10 41.22 -8.77 16.44
C SER A 10 41.09 -8.95 17.98
N ILE A 11 39.97 -9.55 18.44
CA ILE A 11 39.80 -10.51 19.58
C ILE A 11 40.43 -10.20 20.97
N SER A 12 39.61 -10.18 22.04
CA SER A 12 39.81 -10.99 23.27
C SER A 12 38.71 -10.93 24.35
N TYR A 13 38.55 -12.10 25.00
CA TYR A 13 37.83 -12.49 26.23
C TYR A 13 37.48 -11.50 27.36
N PHE A 14 36.44 -11.89 28.12
CA PHE A 14 36.39 -11.72 29.59
C PHE A 14 35.87 -13.01 30.27
N ARG A 15 36.33 -13.35 31.48
CA ARG A 15 35.96 -14.59 32.22
C ARG A 15 36.27 -14.54 33.73
N SER A 16 35.25 -14.70 34.59
CA SER A 16 35.33 -15.05 36.03
C SER A 16 33.89 -15.27 36.57
N CYS A 17 33.60 -15.91 37.72
CA CYS A 17 34.43 -16.46 38.80
C CYS A 17 33.76 -17.71 39.45
N GLY A 18 34.42 -18.36 40.42
CA GLY A 18 33.91 -19.51 41.22
C GLY A 18 34.29 -20.88 40.65
N PHE A 19 35.26 -21.67 41.14
CA PHE A 19 36.06 -21.71 42.37
C PHE A 19 35.50 -22.56 43.54
N LEU A 20 35.77 -23.87 43.51
CA LEU A 20 35.85 -24.77 44.67
C LEU A 20 37.02 -25.78 44.47
N ARG A 21 37.49 -26.44 45.54
CA ARG A 21 38.78 -27.17 45.61
C ARG A 21 38.66 -28.66 45.98
N LYS A 22 39.75 -29.39 45.72
CA LYS A 22 40.18 -30.77 46.12
C LYS A 22 40.11 -31.78 44.95
N ILE A 23 41.12 -32.56 44.53
CA ILE A 23 42.41 -33.12 45.05
C ILE A 23 42.33 -34.64 45.33
N CYS A 24 43.33 -35.38 44.83
CA CYS A 24 43.66 -36.81 45.00
C CYS A 24 42.90 -37.88 44.16
N ALA A 25 43.59 -39.02 44.01
CA ALA A 25 43.31 -40.25 43.23
C ALA A 25 44.04 -41.44 43.95
N PRO A 26 44.28 -42.66 43.41
CA PRO A 26 43.73 -43.37 42.23
C PRO A 26 43.25 -44.83 42.55
N SER A 27 43.00 -45.66 41.52
CA SER A 27 42.74 -47.14 41.56
C SER A 27 41.38 -47.60 42.13
N SER A 28 40.72 -48.71 41.73
CA SER A 28 40.86 -49.68 40.60
C SER A 28 39.48 -50.41 40.33
N PRO A 29 39.34 -51.59 39.67
CA PRO A 29 39.08 -51.65 38.22
C PRO A 29 37.91 -52.55 37.73
N LEU A 30 37.28 -52.16 36.60
CA LEU A 30 36.54 -53.01 35.62
C LEU A 30 36.77 -52.36 34.22
N CYS A 31 37.19 -52.98 33.10
CA CYS A 31 37.10 -54.36 32.55
C CYS A 31 35.66 -54.70 32.13
N ASN A 32 35.21 -54.73 30.86
CA ASN A 32 35.78 -54.69 29.47
C ASN A 32 34.71 -54.00 28.55
N LYS A 33 34.81 -53.67 27.24
CA LYS A 33 35.77 -53.66 26.08
C LYS A 33 35.14 -52.72 25.00
N CYS A 34 35.73 -52.14 23.93
CA CYS A 34 36.91 -52.33 23.05
C CYS A 34 36.82 -53.49 22.03
N THR A 35 37.02 -53.30 20.70
CA THR A 35 37.65 -52.19 19.94
C THR A 35 37.20 -52.15 18.44
N TYR A 36 37.72 -51.18 17.68
CA TYR A 36 37.59 -50.95 16.23
C TYR A 36 38.18 -52.04 15.28
N PHE A 37 37.83 -51.89 13.98
CA PHE A 37 38.71 -51.86 12.77
C PHE A 37 38.79 -53.04 11.75
N VAL A 38 38.86 -52.61 10.47
CA VAL A 38 39.39 -53.27 9.23
C VAL A 38 38.49 -54.35 8.58
N SER A 39 38.86 -54.75 7.35
CA SER A 39 38.02 -55.16 6.22
C SER A 39 38.30 -56.59 5.70
N SER A 40 37.61 -56.92 4.60
CA SER A 40 38.05 -57.79 3.50
C SER A 40 38.13 -59.32 3.71
N SER A 41 37.07 -59.98 3.21
CA SER A 41 37.15 -61.03 2.17
C SER A 41 37.47 -62.51 2.54
N VAL A 42 37.03 -63.39 1.63
CA VAL A 42 37.48 -64.79 1.38
C VAL A 42 36.85 -65.94 2.21
N LEU A 43 35.89 -66.65 1.57
CA LEU A 43 35.60 -68.11 1.57
C LEU A 43 35.29 -68.89 2.89
N GLY A 44 34.58 -70.03 2.73
CA GLY A 44 34.32 -71.04 3.78
C GLY A 44 32.82 -71.21 4.10
N TYR A 45 32.03 -71.97 3.34
CA TYR A 45 31.81 -73.43 3.52
C TYR A 45 31.49 -73.89 4.95
N GLN A 46 30.25 -74.35 5.17
CA GLN A 46 29.90 -75.49 6.03
C GLN A 46 28.59 -76.12 5.53
N TYR A 47 28.26 -77.35 5.95
CA TYR A 47 27.45 -78.30 5.15
C TYR A 47 25.98 -78.48 5.62
N PRO A 48 25.06 -78.89 4.72
CA PRO A 48 23.64 -79.10 5.04
C PRO A 48 23.35 -80.49 5.63
N THR A 49 22.34 -80.58 6.49
CA THR A 49 21.79 -81.85 6.99
C THR A 49 20.62 -82.36 6.14
N LYS A 50 20.85 -83.49 5.48
CA LYS A 50 19.97 -84.59 5.04
C LYS A 50 18.52 -84.61 5.58
N GLU A 51 17.52 -85.18 4.89
CA GLU A 51 17.38 -85.71 3.51
C GLU A 51 15.87 -85.85 3.19
N GLY A 52 15.45 -85.63 1.94
CA GLY A 52 14.05 -85.74 1.51
C GLY A 52 13.94 -86.18 0.04
N PHE A 53 13.65 -87.46 -0.19
CA PHE A 53 13.95 -88.16 -1.44
C PHE A 53 13.06 -87.75 -2.64
N LEU A 54 13.65 -87.74 -3.85
CA LEU A 54 12.97 -87.35 -5.11
C LEU A 54 12.17 -88.49 -5.76
N LYS A 55 10.98 -88.15 -6.29
CA LYS A 55 10.30 -88.65 -7.51
C LYS A 55 8.88 -88.06 -7.54
N GLY A 56 8.34 -87.48 -8.63
CA GLY A 56 8.91 -87.20 -9.95
C GLY A 56 7.94 -87.56 -11.07
N LYS A 57 7.41 -86.55 -11.80
CA LYS A 57 6.75 -86.70 -13.10
C LYS A 57 6.68 -85.34 -13.81
N LEU A 58 6.87 -85.35 -15.13
CA LEU A 58 6.49 -84.27 -16.04
C LEU A 58 5.01 -84.46 -16.39
N ASP A 59 4.26 -83.38 -16.52
CA ASP A 59 2.96 -83.38 -17.21
C ASP A 59 2.65 -81.97 -17.72
N GLU A 60 2.37 -81.83 -19.02
CA GLU A 60 2.02 -80.54 -19.62
C GLU A 60 0.55 -80.19 -19.34
N ARG A 61 0.29 -79.01 -18.76
CA ARG A 61 -1.03 -78.37 -18.86
C ARG A 61 -0.89 -76.90 -19.21
N ARG A 62 -1.14 -76.58 -20.48
CA ARG A 62 -1.31 -75.21 -20.95
C ARG A 62 -2.54 -74.60 -20.28
N GLN A 63 -2.35 -73.59 -19.44
CA GLN A 63 -3.42 -72.70 -18.99
C GLN A 63 -3.22 -71.35 -19.65
N PHE A 64 -4.31 -70.79 -20.20
CA PHE A 64 -4.28 -69.53 -20.92
C PHE A 64 -4.16 -68.37 -19.93
N ILE A 65 -3.00 -67.69 -19.92
CA ILE A 65 -2.81 -66.47 -19.15
C ILE A 65 -3.46 -65.32 -19.92
N HIS A 66 -4.54 -64.76 -19.37
CA HIS A 66 -5.04 -63.45 -19.82
C HIS A 66 -4.02 -62.38 -19.42
N SER A 67 -3.59 -61.57 -20.39
CA SER A 67 -2.56 -60.53 -20.24
C SER A 67 -3.06 -59.30 -19.45
N GLY A 68 -3.37 -59.49 -18.17
CA GLY A 68 -3.56 -58.38 -17.23
C GLY A 68 -2.23 -57.68 -17.00
N HIS A 69 -2.11 -56.43 -17.45
CA HIS A 69 -0.91 -55.61 -17.22
C HIS A 69 -0.61 -55.50 -15.72
N GLN A 70 0.44 -56.19 -15.26
CA GLN A 70 1.04 -55.88 -13.96
C GLN A 70 1.61 -54.47 -14.01
N GLN A 71 1.22 -53.65 -13.03
CA GLN A 71 1.66 -52.27 -12.92
C GLN A 71 3.16 -52.25 -12.59
N PHE A 72 3.95 -51.53 -13.39
CA PHE A 72 5.35 -51.25 -13.06
C PHE A 72 5.41 -50.52 -11.71
N ALA A 73 6.30 -50.95 -10.82
CA ALA A 73 6.42 -50.46 -9.45
C ALA A 73 7.12 -49.08 -9.33
N GLY A 74 6.74 -48.13 -10.18
CA GLY A 74 7.07 -46.71 -10.04
C GLY A 74 6.02 -45.96 -9.20
N LYS A 75 6.33 -44.74 -8.77
CA LYS A 75 5.35 -43.87 -8.13
C LYS A 75 4.46 -43.22 -9.19
N ASP A 76 3.14 -43.36 -9.06
CA ASP A 76 2.18 -42.60 -9.85
C ASP A 76 2.21 -41.12 -9.42
N LEU A 77 2.92 -40.27 -10.17
CA LEU A 77 3.06 -38.84 -9.87
C LEU A 77 1.70 -38.12 -9.85
N TYR A 78 0.76 -38.56 -10.70
CA TYR A 78 -0.64 -38.13 -10.70
C TYR A 78 -1.37 -38.43 -9.37
N LYS A 79 -1.12 -39.59 -8.74
CA LYS A 79 -1.71 -39.93 -7.44
C LYS A 79 -1.09 -39.10 -6.31
N ILE A 80 0.21 -38.79 -6.39
CA ILE A 80 0.89 -37.90 -5.44
C ILE A 80 0.29 -36.48 -5.48
N LEU A 81 0.03 -35.94 -6.67
CA LEU A 81 -0.63 -34.64 -6.87
C LEU A 81 -2.16 -34.69 -6.73
N GLY A 82 -2.75 -35.85 -6.44
CA GLY A 82 -4.19 -36.02 -6.21
C GLY A 82 -5.09 -35.75 -7.45
N VAL A 83 -4.55 -35.87 -8.66
CA VAL A 83 -5.21 -35.48 -9.92
C VAL A 83 -5.36 -36.67 -10.89
N PRO A 84 -6.41 -36.70 -11.74
CA PRO A 84 -6.54 -37.72 -12.78
C PRO A 84 -5.51 -37.51 -13.89
N LYS A 85 -5.16 -38.57 -14.64
CA LYS A 85 -4.24 -38.46 -15.80
C LYS A 85 -4.73 -37.50 -16.90
N SER A 86 -6.04 -37.25 -16.97
CA SER A 86 -6.69 -36.29 -17.88
C SER A 86 -6.68 -34.84 -17.38
N ALA A 87 -6.09 -34.53 -16.22
CA ALA A 87 -6.03 -33.18 -15.68
C ALA A 87 -5.32 -32.19 -16.61
N THR A 88 -5.76 -30.93 -16.64
CA THR A 88 -5.05 -29.88 -17.38
C THR A 88 -3.83 -29.41 -16.61
N GLN A 89 -2.89 -28.76 -17.30
CA GLN A 89 -1.71 -28.15 -16.69
C GLN A 89 -2.07 -27.11 -15.61
N LYS A 90 -3.26 -26.49 -15.70
CA LYS A 90 -3.80 -25.58 -14.66
C LYS A 90 -4.15 -26.32 -13.37
N ASP A 91 -4.79 -27.49 -13.50
CA ASP A 91 -5.24 -28.31 -12.38
C ASP A 91 -4.06 -28.91 -11.62
N ILE A 92 -3.03 -29.36 -12.36
CA ILE A 92 -1.75 -29.82 -11.81
C ILE A 92 -1.05 -28.70 -11.01
N LYS A 93 -0.99 -27.47 -11.55
CA LYS A 93 -0.43 -26.32 -10.81
C LYS A 93 -1.28 -25.93 -9.58
N LYS A 94 -2.61 -26.08 -9.65
CA LYS A 94 -3.50 -25.82 -8.53
C LYS A 94 -3.32 -26.83 -7.40
N SER A 95 -3.32 -28.14 -7.69
CA SER A 95 -3.16 -29.16 -6.65
C SER A 95 -1.75 -29.14 -6.04
N TYR A 96 -0.72 -28.86 -6.83
CA TYR A 96 0.62 -28.60 -6.30
C TYR A 96 0.63 -27.45 -5.29
N TYR A 97 0.01 -26.30 -5.61
CA TYR A 97 -0.04 -25.16 -4.67
C TYR A 97 -0.79 -25.52 -3.37
N GLU A 98 -1.92 -26.23 -3.45
CA GLU A 98 -2.68 -26.66 -2.27
C GLU A 98 -1.90 -27.65 -1.39
N LEU A 99 -1.20 -28.61 -1.99
CA LEU A 99 -0.38 -29.60 -1.28
C LEU A 99 0.91 -28.99 -0.72
N ALA A 100 1.59 -28.12 -1.46
CA ALA A 100 2.74 -27.34 -0.99
C ALA A 100 2.37 -26.47 0.22
N LYS A 101 1.25 -25.72 0.13
CA LYS A 101 0.72 -24.88 1.23
C LYS A 101 0.26 -25.67 2.45
N LYS A 102 0.04 -26.99 2.30
CA LYS A 102 -0.28 -27.93 3.39
C LYS A 102 0.98 -28.52 4.04
N TYR A 103 1.96 -28.96 3.27
CA TYR A 103 3.17 -29.66 3.78
C TYR A 103 4.40 -28.75 4.01
N HIS A 104 4.31 -27.45 3.75
CA HIS A 104 5.40 -26.49 3.92
C HIS A 104 6.10 -26.58 5.31
N PRO A 105 7.44 -26.53 5.39
CA PRO A 105 8.19 -26.68 6.64
C PRO A 105 7.82 -25.63 7.70
N ASP A 106 7.53 -24.38 7.32
CA ASP A 106 7.11 -23.35 8.30
C ASP A 106 5.81 -23.66 9.05
N LYS A 107 4.94 -24.51 8.50
CA LYS A 107 3.69 -24.91 9.17
C LYS A 107 3.84 -26.21 9.97
N ASN A 108 4.71 -27.10 9.52
CA ASN A 108 4.88 -28.45 10.05
C ASN A 108 6.30 -28.60 10.65
N LYS A 109 6.65 -27.70 11.59
CA LYS A 109 8.00 -27.57 12.14
C LYS A 109 8.37 -28.79 12.98
N GLY A 110 9.13 -29.71 12.38
CA GLY A 110 9.61 -30.95 13.00
C GLY A 110 9.05 -32.25 12.39
N ASP A 111 8.05 -32.16 11.51
CA ASP A 111 7.44 -33.35 10.90
C ASP A 111 8.23 -33.87 9.70
N GLU A 112 9.10 -34.87 9.92
CA GLU A 112 9.77 -35.59 8.82
C GLU A 112 8.80 -36.13 7.77
N THR A 113 7.58 -36.51 8.19
CA THR A 113 6.56 -37.06 7.27
C THR A 113 5.94 -35.98 6.38
N ALA A 114 5.90 -34.72 6.83
CA ALA A 114 5.49 -33.59 6.00
C ALA A 114 6.61 -33.23 5.00
N ALA A 115 7.87 -33.17 5.45
CA ALA A 115 9.02 -32.91 4.60
C ALA A 115 9.16 -33.94 3.46
N LYS A 116 8.99 -35.25 3.77
CA LYS A 116 9.01 -36.32 2.76
C LYS A 116 7.88 -36.15 1.72
N LYS A 117 6.66 -35.84 2.15
CA LYS A 117 5.52 -35.56 1.24
C LYS A 117 5.70 -34.28 0.42
N PHE A 118 6.32 -33.24 0.98
CA PHE A 118 6.63 -32.00 0.26
C PHE A 118 7.64 -32.26 -0.87
N SER A 119 8.67 -33.08 -0.62
CA SER A 119 9.63 -33.52 -1.63
C SER A 119 8.98 -34.36 -2.74
N GLU A 120 8.12 -35.32 -2.41
CA GLU A 120 7.38 -36.12 -3.41
C GLU A 120 6.44 -35.26 -4.28
N VAL A 121 5.77 -34.28 -3.67
CA VAL A 121 4.89 -33.32 -4.38
C VAL A 121 5.70 -32.39 -5.30
N ALA A 122 6.94 -32.05 -4.95
CA ALA A 122 7.85 -31.30 -5.81
C ALA A 122 8.39 -32.14 -6.99
N GLU A 123 8.84 -33.37 -6.75
CA GLU A 123 9.26 -34.34 -7.78
C GLU A 123 8.15 -34.56 -8.83
N ALA A 124 6.91 -34.73 -8.34
CA ALA A 124 5.75 -34.91 -9.19
C ALA A 124 5.41 -33.66 -10.02
N TYR A 125 5.58 -32.45 -9.47
CA TYR A 125 5.32 -31.21 -10.21
C TYR A 125 6.45 -30.83 -11.19
N GLU A 126 7.72 -31.10 -10.90
CA GLU A 126 8.79 -30.88 -11.89
C GLU A 126 8.55 -31.74 -13.15
N THR A 127 8.09 -32.98 -12.97
CA THR A 127 7.83 -33.90 -14.08
C THR A 127 6.52 -33.58 -14.82
N LEU A 128 5.42 -33.30 -14.10
CA LEU A 128 4.09 -33.10 -14.70
C LEU A 128 3.74 -31.63 -15.00
N GLY A 129 4.53 -30.68 -14.51
CA GLY A 129 4.31 -29.24 -14.68
C GLY A 129 4.72 -28.72 -16.06
N ASP A 130 5.78 -29.27 -16.66
CA ASP A 130 6.19 -28.99 -18.03
C ASP A 130 5.52 -29.96 -19.01
N GLU A 131 4.83 -29.43 -20.03
CA GLU A 131 4.05 -30.24 -20.99
C GLU A 131 4.91 -31.25 -21.77
N THR A 132 6.18 -30.94 -22.05
CA THR A 132 7.11 -31.89 -22.71
C THR A 132 7.51 -33.04 -21.78
N ARG A 133 7.90 -32.74 -20.53
CA ARG A 133 8.29 -33.74 -19.52
C ARG A 133 7.11 -34.62 -19.13
N ARG A 134 5.89 -34.06 -19.10
CA ARG A 134 4.64 -34.80 -18.94
C ARG A 134 4.45 -35.81 -20.06
N GLN A 135 4.60 -35.39 -21.32
CA GLN A 135 4.47 -36.29 -22.48
C GLN A 135 5.53 -37.40 -22.47
N GLU A 136 6.76 -37.10 -22.05
CA GLU A 136 7.82 -38.09 -21.84
C GLU A 136 7.46 -39.11 -20.73
N TYR A 137 6.96 -38.64 -19.58
CA TYR A 137 6.50 -39.50 -18.47
C TYR A 137 5.27 -40.35 -18.84
N ASP A 138 4.30 -39.79 -19.55
CA ASP A 138 3.11 -40.54 -20.02
C ASP A 138 3.45 -41.55 -21.13
N THR A 139 4.54 -41.35 -21.88
CA THR A 139 5.00 -42.28 -22.93
C THR A 139 5.90 -43.40 -22.38
N TYR A 140 6.85 -43.09 -21.49
CA TYR A 140 7.91 -44.01 -21.06
C TYR A 140 7.88 -44.39 -19.57
N GLY A 141 6.97 -43.79 -18.79
CA GLY A 141 6.88 -43.95 -17.34
C GLY A 141 8.10 -43.41 -16.58
N GLN A 142 8.15 -43.65 -15.27
CA GLN A 142 9.30 -43.26 -14.44
C GLN A 142 10.61 -43.96 -14.88
N SER A 143 10.51 -45.10 -15.58
CA SER A 143 11.60 -45.81 -16.26
C SER A 143 12.28 -44.99 -17.36
N GLY A 144 11.58 -44.07 -18.03
CA GLY A 144 12.16 -43.22 -19.08
C GLY A 144 13.25 -42.27 -18.57
N PHE A 145 13.19 -41.89 -17.29
CA PHE A 145 14.19 -41.05 -16.61
C PHE A 145 15.37 -41.87 -16.03
N GLY A 146 15.41 -43.18 -16.26
CA GLY A 146 16.21 -44.15 -15.50
C GLY A 146 17.15 -45.05 -16.29
N GLY A 147 17.66 -44.62 -17.46
CA GLY A 147 18.86 -45.20 -18.07
C GLY A 147 18.66 -46.07 -19.32
N ALA A 148 18.82 -45.45 -20.49
CA ALA A 148 19.23 -46.12 -21.73
C ALA A 148 20.11 -45.19 -22.59
N ALA A 149 21.11 -45.77 -23.24
CA ALA A 149 22.19 -45.17 -24.03
C ALA A 149 21.94 -43.80 -24.72
N GLY A 150 22.77 -42.81 -24.35
CA GLY A 150 23.46 -41.94 -25.32
C GLY A 150 22.71 -40.73 -25.91
N GLY A 151 22.68 -39.61 -25.18
CA GLY A 151 22.34 -38.30 -25.74
C GLY A 151 22.27 -37.19 -24.69
N THR A 152 23.02 -36.09 -24.92
CA THR A 152 22.93 -34.78 -24.26
C THR A 152 22.30 -34.74 -22.86
N GLY A 153 23.13 -34.78 -21.82
CA GLY A 153 22.69 -34.97 -20.43
C GLY A 153 21.70 -33.92 -19.92
N TRP A 154 20.43 -34.32 -19.80
CA TRP A 154 19.43 -33.64 -18.98
C TRP A 154 19.83 -33.78 -17.51
N GLN A 155 20.30 -32.69 -16.92
CA GLN A 155 20.66 -32.67 -15.51
C GLN A 155 19.39 -32.84 -14.68
N GLN A 156 19.34 -33.90 -13.87
CA GLN A 156 18.42 -33.99 -12.74
C GLN A 156 18.79 -32.87 -11.77
N ALA A 157 18.11 -31.73 -11.89
CA ALA A 157 18.40 -30.56 -11.10
C ALA A 157 17.88 -30.82 -9.68
N ASN A 158 18.80 -31.06 -8.74
CA ASN A 158 18.48 -31.04 -7.30
C ASN A 158 18.21 -29.58 -6.87
N ILE A 159 17.13 -29.00 -7.40
CA ILE A 159 16.54 -27.75 -6.94
C ILE A 159 15.91 -28.05 -5.59
N ASP A 160 16.22 -27.24 -4.58
CA ASP A 160 15.52 -27.33 -3.30
C ASP A 160 14.01 -27.15 -3.54
N PRO A 161 13.12 -28.06 -3.08
CA PRO A 161 11.67 -27.88 -3.16
C PRO A 161 11.17 -26.51 -2.66
N GLU A 162 11.87 -25.88 -1.71
CA GLU A 162 11.59 -24.52 -1.24
C GLU A 162 12.01 -23.44 -2.26
N GLU A 163 13.13 -23.61 -2.95
CA GLU A 163 13.56 -22.73 -4.05
C GLU A 163 12.64 -22.86 -5.27
N LEU A 164 12.26 -24.10 -5.63
CA LEU A 164 11.30 -24.37 -6.72
C LEU A 164 9.98 -23.64 -6.47
N PHE A 165 9.44 -23.73 -5.25
CA PHE A 165 8.22 -23.02 -4.86
C PHE A 165 8.39 -21.49 -4.94
N ARG A 166 9.48 -20.93 -4.38
CA ARG A 166 9.80 -19.49 -4.45
C ARG A 166 9.94 -19.00 -5.90
N ARG A 167 10.56 -19.78 -6.78
CA ARG A 167 10.76 -19.44 -8.20
C ARG A 167 9.45 -19.38 -9.00
N ILE A 168 8.44 -20.18 -8.63
CA ILE A 168 7.18 -20.29 -9.38
C ILE A 168 6.08 -19.38 -8.80
N PHE A 169 6.05 -19.16 -7.49
CA PHE A 169 4.97 -18.43 -6.79
C PHE A 169 5.43 -17.13 -6.10
N GLY A 170 6.74 -16.86 -6.04
CA GLY A 170 7.32 -15.66 -5.46
C GLY A 170 7.19 -15.56 -3.93
N ASN A 171 7.77 -14.50 -3.36
CA ASN A 171 7.72 -14.26 -1.91
C ASN A 171 6.31 -13.94 -1.38
N ASN A 172 5.35 -13.61 -2.27
CA ASN A 172 3.99 -13.24 -1.90
C ASN A 172 3.02 -14.44 -1.81
N ALA A 173 3.48 -15.65 -2.12
CA ALA A 173 2.67 -16.88 -2.18
C ALA A 173 1.89 -17.25 -0.90
N PHE A 174 2.26 -16.63 0.23
CA PHE A 174 1.69 -16.89 1.56
C PHE A 174 0.66 -15.87 2.04
N ASP A 175 0.49 -14.72 1.37
CA ASP A 175 -0.51 -13.73 1.78
C ASP A 175 -1.94 -14.26 1.51
N PRO A 176 -2.82 -14.37 2.51
CA PRO A 176 -4.22 -14.78 2.32
C PRO A 176 -5.06 -13.82 1.46
N ARG A 177 -4.57 -12.61 1.18
CA ARG A 177 -5.25 -11.57 0.39
C ARG A 177 -4.87 -11.58 -1.09
N ALA A 178 -3.80 -12.30 -1.47
CA ALA A 178 -3.37 -12.42 -2.86
C ALA A 178 -4.16 -13.54 -3.58
N GLY A 179 -5.00 -13.17 -4.55
CA GLY A 179 -5.82 -14.10 -5.32
C GLY A 179 -4.99 -14.93 -6.31
N PHE A 180 -5.21 -16.24 -6.36
CA PHE A 180 -4.51 -17.15 -7.29
C PHE A 180 -4.67 -16.73 -8.77
N GLU A 181 -5.81 -16.15 -9.15
CA GLU A 181 -6.10 -15.66 -10.51
C GLU A 181 -5.06 -14.65 -11.03
N GLU A 182 -4.57 -13.74 -10.19
CA GLU A 182 -3.72 -12.60 -10.62
C GLU A 182 -2.27 -13.01 -10.92
N SER A 183 -1.89 -14.26 -10.64
CA SER A 183 -0.52 -14.78 -10.79
C SER A 183 -0.33 -15.82 -11.90
N VAL A 184 -1.41 -16.23 -12.59
CA VAL A 184 -1.39 -17.41 -13.48
C VAL A 184 -1.57 -17.04 -14.96
N PHE A 185 -2.18 -15.90 -15.29
CA PHE A 185 -2.46 -15.49 -16.69
C PHE A 185 -2.02 -14.06 -17.02
N GLY A 186 -0.70 -13.86 -17.12
CA GLY A 186 -0.16 -12.64 -17.71
C GLY A 186 1.36 -12.61 -17.77
N ASN A 187 1.90 -12.26 -18.95
CA ASN A 187 3.13 -11.47 -18.94
C ASN A 187 2.80 -10.17 -18.22
N PHE A 188 3.51 -9.84 -17.15
CA PHE A 188 3.55 -8.46 -16.66
C PHE A 188 4.33 -7.61 -17.67
N SER A 189 3.69 -7.26 -18.80
CA SER A 189 4.06 -6.09 -19.57
C SER A 189 4.00 -4.90 -18.62
N ASP A 190 5.13 -4.22 -18.41
CA ASP A 190 5.32 -3.19 -17.38
C ASP A 190 4.02 -2.42 -17.09
N ALA A 191 3.40 -2.71 -15.93
CA ALA A 191 2.25 -1.98 -15.46
C ALA A 191 2.75 -0.57 -15.11
N HIS A 192 2.68 0.34 -16.08
CA HIS A 192 3.27 1.66 -15.98
C HIS A 192 2.50 2.49 -14.95
N GLU A 193 2.93 2.36 -13.70
CA GLU A 193 2.46 3.17 -12.59
C GLU A 193 2.99 4.60 -12.76
N VAL A 194 2.08 5.56 -12.77
CA VAL A 194 2.38 6.99 -12.88
C VAL A 194 1.90 7.69 -11.62
N MET A 195 2.85 8.10 -10.78
CA MET A 195 2.56 8.93 -9.62
C MET A 195 2.09 10.32 -10.08
N MET A 196 0.92 10.76 -9.62
CA MET A 196 0.39 12.10 -9.85
C MET A 196 0.28 12.86 -8.53
N ASP A 197 1.14 13.85 -8.33
CA ASP A 197 1.03 14.78 -7.22
C ASP A 197 -0.12 15.78 -7.45
N LEU A 198 -0.98 15.95 -6.45
CA LEU A 198 -2.16 16.82 -6.43
C LEU A 198 -2.12 17.76 -5.21
N THR A 199 -2.61 19.00 -5.35
CA THR A 199 -2.95 19.78 -4.14
C THR A 199 -4.22 19.25 -3.49
N PHE A 200 -4.36 19.46 -2.17
CA PHE A 200 -5.59 19.16 -1.43
C PHE A 200 -6.86 19.73 -2.11
N SER A 201 -6.77 20.94 -2.66
CA SER A 201 -7.85 21.61 -3.40
C SER A 201 -8.18 20.93 -4.74
N GLU A 202 -7.20 20.41 -5.46
CA GLU A 202 -7.43 19.62 -6.69
C GLU A 202 -8.11 18.28 -6.35
N ALA A 203 -7.56 17.55 -5.37
CA ALA A 203 -8.10 16.24 -4.97
C ALA A 203 -9.55 16.34 -4.43
N ALA A 204 -9.87 17.39 -3.67
CA ALA A 204 -11.22 17.61 -3.15
C ALA A 204 -12.24 18.07 -4.22
N ARG A 205 -11.80 18.83 -5.23
CA ARG A 205 -12.68 19.35 -6.29
C ARG A 205 -12.84 18.40 -7.48
N GLY A 206 -11.83 17.58 -7.74
CA GLY A 206 -11.64 16.95 -9.05
C GLY A 206 -11.05 17.94 -10.06
N VAL A 207 -10.22 17.45 -10.98
CA VAL A 207 -9.57 18.27 -12.01
C VAL A 207 -9.12 17.40 -13.19
N ASN A 208 -9.16 17.94 -14.41
CA ASN A 208 -8.54 17.30 -15.57
C ASN A 208 -7.07 17.74 -15.65
N LYS A 209 -6.12 16.85 -15.35
CA LYS A 209 -4.69 17.17 -15.25
C LYS A 209 -3.90 16.51 -16.39
N GLU A 210 -3.07 17.27 -17.10
CA GLU A 210 -2.22 16.71 -18.16
C GLU A 210 -1.03 15.94 -17.56
N ILE A 211 -0.69 14.78 -18.13
CA ILE A 211 0.59 14.10 -17.90
C ILE A 211 1.31 13.80 -19.22
N ASN A 212 2.64 13.84 -19.18
CA ASN A 212 3.51 13.62 -20.33
C ASN A 212 4.15 12.23 -20.25
N ILE A 213 3.48 11.22 -20.81
CA ILE A 213 3.94 9.82 -20.78
C ILE A 213 4.83 9.54 -22.00
N ARG A 214 5.91 8.79 -21.80
CA ARG A 214 6.68 8.18 -22.90
C ARG A 214 6.08 6.83 -23.22
N MET A 215 5.44 6.70 -24.38
CA MET A 215 4.86 5.44 -24.83
C MET A 215 5.31 5.12 -26.24
N GLU A 216 5.31 3.84 -26.57
CA GLU A 216 5.50 3.38 -27.94
C GLU A 216 4.26 3.71 -28.77
N ASP A 217 4.44 4.42 -29.87
CA ASP A 217 3.39 4.79 -30.82
C ASP A 217 3.83 4.55 -32.26
N SER A 218 2.89 4.58 -33.20
CA SER A 218 3.20 4.57 -34.63
C SER A 218 4.21 5.67 -34.98
N CYS A 219 5.25 5.34 -35.75
CA CYS A 219 6.30 6.29 -36.09
C CYS A 219 5.75 7.41 -36.97
N GLU A 220 5.75 8.64 -36.48
CA GLU A 220 5.17 9.84 -37.12
C GLU A 220 5.55 9.99 -38.61
N ARG A 221 6.79 9.66 -38.95
CA ARG A 221 7.35 9.78 -40.31
C ARG A 221 6.77 8.76 -41.29
N CYS A 222 6.64 7.48 -40.90
CA CYS A 222 6.13 6.41 -41.78
C CYS A 222 4.70 5.95 -41.46
N LYS A 223 4.07 6.47 -40.40
CA LYS A 223 2.72 6.12 -39.90
C LYS A 223 2.51 4.60 -39.79
N GLY A 224 3.53 3.89 -39.28
CA GLY A 224 3.52 2.43 -39.14
C GLY A 224 3.92 1.63 -40.40
N ALA A 225 4.07 2.27 -41.57
CA ALA A 225 4.39 1.59 -42.83
C ALA A 225 5.81 1.00 -42.91
N ARG A 226 6.69 1.30 -41.92
CA ARG A 226 8.08 0.81 -41.77
C ARG A 226 9.08 1.24 -42.85
N ALA A 227 8.63 1.55 -44.06
CA ALA A 227 9.42 2.08 -45.17
C ALA A 227 9.55 3.62 -45.09
N GLU A 228 10.59 4.18 -45.71
CA GLU A 228 10.74 5.64 -45.80
C GLU A 228 9.69 6.25 -46.75
N PRO A 229 9.04 7.39 -46.40
CA PRO A 229 8.02 8.02 -47.25
C PRO A 229 8.49 8.30 -48.67
N GLY A 230 7.62 8.01 -49.65
CA GLY A 230 7.94 8.12 -51.08
C GLY A 230 8.60 6.87 -51.69
N THR A 231 9.08 5.92 -50.88
CA THR A 231 9.65 4.66 -51.40
C THR A 231 8.57 3.60 -51.64
N LYS A 232 8.72 2.80 -52.70
CA LYS A 232 7.77 1.75 -53.07
C LYS A 232 8.10 0.44 -52.34
N THR A 233 7.15 -0.10 -51.59
CA THR A 233 7.25 -1.46 -51.02
C THR A 233 6.86 -2.51 -52.06
N THR A 234 7.62 -3.61 -52.14
CA THR A 234 7.35 -4.71 -53.07
C THR A 234 6.63 -5.85 -52.35
N LYS A 235 5.73 -6.57 -53.04
CA LYS A 235 5.15 -7.81 -52.48
C LYS A 235 6.26 -8.85 -52.28
N CYS A 236 6.25 -9.57 -51.16
CA CYS A 236 7.26 -10.59 -50.89
C CYS A 236 7.10 -11.80 -51.83
N HIS A 237 7.96 -11.90 -52.84
CA HIS A 237 7.94 -12.94 -53.88
C HIS A 237 7.84 -14.38 -53.33
N ARG A 238 8.51 -14.67 -52.21
CA ARG A 238 8.54 -16.00 -51.59
C ARG A 238 7.23 -16.45 -50.93
N CYS A 239 6.30 -15.53 -50.67
CA CYS A 239 4.97 -15.84 -50.13
C CYS A 239 3.82 -15.14 -50.88
N ASN A 240 4.11 -14.44 -51.98
CA ASN A 240 3.20 -13.62 -52.78
C ASN A 240 2.27 -12.68 -51.98
N GLY A 241 2.68 -12.26 -50.78
CA GLY A 241 1.91 -11.40 -49.89
C GLY A 241 1.03 -12.10 -48.85
N THR A 242 1.07 -13.42 -48.70
CA THR A 242 0.33 -14.11 -47.61
C THR A 242 0.94 -13.82 -46.24
N GLY A 243 2.29 -13.74 -46.18
CA GLY A 243 3.08 -13.60 -44.96
C GLY A 243 3.48 -14.92 -44.30
N GLN A 244 3.00 -16.05 -44.82
CA GLN A 244 3.29 -17.40 -44.31
C GLN A 244 3.94 -18.27 -45.41
N GLU A 245 4.85 -19.16 -44.99
CA GLU A 245 5.43 -20.21 -45.82
C GLU A 245 4.96 -21.58 -45.29
N THR A 246 4.39 -22.40 -46.16
CA THR A 246 4.13 -23.81 -45.86
C THR A 246 5.44 -24.58 -45.96
N VAL A 247 5.84 -25.21 -44.87
CA VAL A 247 7.02 -26.08 -44.79
C VAL A 247 6.53 -27.51 -44.62
N ASN A 248 6.88 -28.37 -45.57
CA ASN A 248 6.61 -29.80 -45.51
C ASN A 248 7.85 -30.48 -44.91
N THR A 249 7.67 -31.21 -43.80
CA THR A 249 8.74 -31.96 -43.14
C THR A 249 8.25 -33.38 -42.91
N GLY A 250 8.62 -34.29 -43.81
CA GLY A 250 8.07 -35.65 -43.85
C GLY A 250 6.55 -35.62 -44.12
N PRO A 251 5.74 -36.45 -43.41
CA PRO A 251 4.29 -36.50 -43.60
C PRO A 251 3.55 -35.29 -43.01
N PHE A 252 4.24 -34.37 -42.33
CA PHE A 252 3.62 -33.22 -41.66
C PHE A 252 3.80 -31.93 -42.47
N VAL A 253 2.69 -31.21 -42.65
CA VAL A 253 2.63 -29.93 -43.36
C VAL A 253 2.37 -28.81 -42.35
N MET A 254 3.34 -27.94 -42.11
CA MET A 254 3.24 -26.86 -41.12
C MET A 254 3.33 -25.48 -41.76
N ARG A 255 2.42 -24.57 -41.39
CA ARG A 255 2.50 -23.16 -41.81
C ARG A 255 3.37 -22.38 -40.83
N THR A 256 4.45 -21.80 -41.33
CA THR A 256 5.38 -20.98 -40.57
C THR A 256 5.35 -19.53 -41.07
N THR A 257 5.91 -18.58 -40.33
CA THR A 257 6.06 -17.21 -40.83
C THR A 257 7.06 -17.17 -41.99
N CYS A 258 6.73 -16.43 -43.05
CA CYS A 258 7.61 -16.32 -44.22
C CYS A 258 8.99 -15.81 -43.81
N ARG A 259 10.05 -16.57 -44.13
CA ARG A 259 11.43 -16.33 -43.67
C ARG A 259 11.99 -15.02 -44.23
N GLN A 260 11.55 -14.62 -45.42
CA GLN A 260 12.03 -13.42 -46.11
C GLN A 260 11.34 -12.11 -45.67
N CYS A 261 10.03 -12.13 -45.37
CA CYS A 261 9.32 -10.93 -44.89
C CYS A 261 8.94 -10.96 -43.41
N ARG A 262 9.24 -12.03 -42.67
CA ARG A 262 8.93 -12.23 -41.23
C ARG A 262 7.47 -11.92 -40.90
N GLY A 263 6.55 -12.36 -41.76
CA GLY A 263 5.11 -12.09 -41.64
C GLY A 263 4.62 -10.76 -42.23
N MET A 264 5.50 -9.83 -42.62
CA MET A 264 5.13 -8.47 -43.04
C MET A 264 4.45 -8.37 -44.41
N ARG A 265 4.37 -9.47 -45.19
CA ARG A 265 3.76 -9.58 -46.54
C ARG A 265 4.47 -8.80 -47.65
N VAL A 266 5.07 -7.67 -47.34
CA VAL A 266 5.92 -6.85 -48.22
C VAL A 266 7.40 -6.96 -47.85
N ILE A 267 8.26 -6.67 -48.82
CA ILE A 267 9.68 -6.40 -48.63
C ILE A 267 9.86 -4.88 -48.65
N ILE A 268 10.70 -4.39 -47.73
CA ILE A 268 11.03 -2.98 -47.60
C ILE A 268 12.47 -2.80 -48.08
N THR A 269 12.63 -2.06 -49.18
CA THR A 269 13.93 -1.76 -49.79
C THR A 269 14.67 -0.66 -49.03
N VAL A 270 13.94 0.34 -48.53
CA VAL A 270 14.48 1.45 -47.74
C VAL A 270 13.70 1.53 -46.41
N PRO A 271 14.27 1.10 -45.27
CA PRO A 271 13.63 1.25 -43.97
C PRO A 271 13.52 2.73 -43.59
N CYS A 272 12.46 3.11 -42.89
CA CYS A 272 12.27 4.50 -42.46
C CYS A 272 13.39 4.94 -41.51
N ASN A 273 13.97 6.11 -41.76
CA ASN A 273 15.14 6.61 -41.03
C ASN A 273 14.88 6.82 -39.53
N ASN A 274 13.66 7.20 -39.15
CA ASN A 274 13.29 7.48 -37.75
C ASN A 274 13.12 6.20 -36.91
N CYS A 275 12.41 5.19 -37.45
CA CYS A 275 12.12 3.94 -36.72
C CYS A 275 13.00 2.74 -37.12
N ARG A 276 13.93 2.92 -38.08
CA ARG A 276 14.84 1.88 -38.61
C ARG A 276 14.12 0.57 -39.00
N GLY A 277 12.88 0.69 -39.49
CA GLY A 277 12.03 -0.44 -39.91
C GLY A 277 11.15 -1.08 -38.82
N SER A 278 11.16 -0.65 -37.55
CA SER A 278 10.23 -1.18 -36.52
C SER A 278 8.77 -0.77 -36.78
N GLY A 279 8.55 0.44 -37.30
CA GLY A 279 7.25 1.06 -37.54
C GLY A 279 6.72 1.86 -36.34
N THR A 280 7.37 1.71 -35.18
CA THR A 280 7.03 2.35 -33.91
C THR A 280 8.19 3.18 -33.38
N THR A 281 7.89 4.21 -32.60
CA THR A 281 8.88 5.07 -31.90
C THR A 281 8.38 5.42 -30.51
N MET A 282 9.31 5.59 -29.55
CA MET A 282 8.97 6.09 -28.22
C MET A 282 8.66 7.58 -28.27
N GLN A 283 7.37 7.93 -28.22
CA GLN A 283 6.88 9.29 -28.31
C GLN A 283 6.38 9.81 -26.95
N ARG A 284 6.46 11.14 -26.76
CA ARG A 284 5.88 11.81 -25.59
C ARG A 284 4.44 12.21 -25.91
N LYS A 285 3.46 11.47 -25.41
CA LYS A 285 2.05 11.88 -25.51
C LYS A 285 1.63 12.66 -24.27
N LYS A 286 0.94 13.78 -24.51
CA LYS A 286 0.07 14.40 -23.51
C LYS A 286 -1.17 13.53 -23.34
N VAL A 287 -1.52 13.22 -22.10
CA VAL A 287 -2.75 12.50 -21.77
C VAL A 287 -3.48 13.31 -20.70
N MET A 288 -4.77 13.57 -20.94
CA MET A 288 -5.66 14.18 -19.95
C MET A 288 -6.13 13.10 -18.98
N VAL A 289 -5.82 13.25 -17.69
CA VAL A 289 -6.33 12.38 -16.63
C VAL A 289 -7.50 13.08 -15.96
N PRO A 290 -8.71 12.52 -16.00
CA PRO A 290 -9.81 13.00 -15.17
C PRO A 290 -9.60 12.53 -13.74
N VAL A 291 -9.23 13.44 -12.84
CA VAL A 291 -9.16 13.16 -11.40
C VAL A 291 -10.56 13.33 -10.81
N PRO A 292 -11.21 12.27 -10.30
CA PRO A 292 -12.55 12.39 -9.75
C PRO A 292 -12.56 13.24 -8.45
N ALA A 293 -13.70 13.85 -8.15
CA ALA A 293 -13.85 14.66 -6.95
C ALA A 293 -13.77 13.79 -5.68
N GLY A 294 -12.90 14.17 -4.75
CA GLY A 294 -12.75 13.54 -3.45
C GLY A 294 -11.66 12.47 -3.33
N VAL A 295 -10.81 12.30 -4.35
CA VAL A 295 -9.65 11.38 -4.34
C VAL A 295 -8.87 11.41 -3.02
N SER A 296 -8.55 10.22 -2.50
CA SER A 296 -7.71 10.03 -1.31
C SER A 296 -6.22 9.90 -1.68
N ASP A 297 -5.35 10.14 -0.71
CA ASP A 297 -3.91 9.86 -0.87
C ASP A 297 -3.66 8.36 -1.05
N GLY A 298 -2.74 8.00 -1.95
CA GLY A 298 -2.45 6.61 -2.32
C GLY A 298 -3.54 5.91 -3.16
N GLN A 299 -4.62 6.60 -3.53
CA GLN A 299 -5.67 6.01 -4.37
C GLN A 299 -5.18 5.85 -5.82
N THR A 300 -5.47 4.69 -6.41
CA THR A 300 -5.09 4.36 -7.80
C THR A 300 -6.30 4.37 -8.73
N VAL A 301 -6.09 4.78 -9.98
CA VAL A 301 -7.09 4.71 -11.07
C VAL A 301 -6.44 4.07 -12.30
N ARG A 302 -7.08 3.01 -12.82
CA ARG A 302 -6.70 2.34 -14.06
C ARG A 302 -7.32 3.06 -15.26
N MET A 303 -6.50 3.50 -16.22
CA MET A 303 -6.96 4.21 -17.41
C MET A 303 -6.31 3.65 -18.69
N PRO A 304 -7.09 3.28 -19.72
CA PRO A 304 -6.55 2.84 -21.00
C PRO A 304 -6.02 4.03 -21.81
N VAL A 305 -4.81 3.90 -22.37
CA VAL A 305 -4.15 4.91 -23.20
C VAL A 305 -3.60 4.23 -24.45
N GLY A 306 -4.42 4.22 -25.51
CA GLY A 306 -4.13 3.46 -26.72
C GLY A 306 -4.06 1.96 -26.43
N ASN A 307 -2.94 1.32 -26.77
CA ASN A 307 -2.74 -0.12 -26.62
C ASN A 307 -2.10 -0.53 -25.27
N ARG A 308 -2.00 0.40 -24.30
CA ARG A 308 -1.50 0.12 -22.94
C ARG A 308 -2.47 0.65 -21.90
N GLU A 309 -2.49 0.01 -20.74
CA GLU A 309 -3.20 0.53 -19.56
C GLU A 309 -2.20 1.16 -18.61
N LEU A 310 -2.61 2.25 -17.96
CA LEU A 310 -1.82 2.96 -16.96
C LEU A 310 -2.52 2.88 -15.61
N PHE A 311 -1.73 2.68 -14.56
CA PHE A 311 -2.19 2.79 -13.18
C PHE A 311 -1.73 4.13 -12.64
N ILE A 312 -2.66 5.04 -12.37
CA ILE A 312 -2.35 6.41 -11.98
C ILE A 312 -2.60 6.52 -10.48
N SER A 313 -1.51 6.66 -9.73
CA SER A 313 -1.49 6.64 -8.27
C SER A 313 -1.40 8.07 -7.76
N PHE A 314 -2.46 8.55 -7.12
CA PHE A 314 -2.57 9.93 -6.67
C PHE A 314 -1.86 10.13 -5.33
N ARG A 315 -0.95 11.12 -5.28
CA ARG A 315 -0.39 11.63 -4.03
C ARG A 315 -1.01 12.99 -3.71
N VAL A 316 -1.66 13.13 -2.57
CA VAL A 316 -2.37 14.36 -2.17
C VAL A 316 -1.53 15.13 -1.16
N ALA A 317 -1.01 16.28 -1.57
CA ALA A 317 -0.24 17.15 -0.69
C ALA A 317 -1.10 17.65 0.48
N GLN A 318 -0.58 17.55 1.70
CA GLN A 318 -1.21 18.08 2.92
C GLN A 318 -1.42 19.60 2.80
N SER A 319 -2.47 20.11 3.44
CA SER A 319 -2.85 21.53 3.35
C SER A 319 -2.70 22.26 4.69
N ASN A 320 -2.27 23.52 4.62
CA ASN A 320 -2.03 24.36 5.80
C ASN A 320 -3.32 24.88 6.46
N THR A 321 -4.48 24.76 5.79
CA THR A 321 -5.77 25.34 6.25
C THR A 321 -6.84 24.29 6.54
N PHE A 322 -6.78 23.13 5.88
CA PHE A 322 -7.74 22.04 5.97
C PHE A 322 -7.03 20.73 6.34
N ARG A 323 -7.55 20.03 7.34
CA ARG A 323 -7.22 18.65 7.70
C ARG A 323 -8.42 17.79 7.28
N ARG A 324 -8.19 16.70 6.54
CA ARG A 324 -9.23 15.77 6.10
C ARG A 324 -9.39 14.63 7.09
N ASP A 325 -10.64 14.24 7.35
CA ASP A 325 -10.98 13.04 8.12
C ASP A 325 -12.06 12.26 7.34
N GLY A 326 -11.67 11.20 6.63
CA GLY A 326 -12.55 10.45 5.73
C GLY A 326 -13.11 11.32 4.58
N ALA A 327 -14.40 11.67 4.66
CA ALA A 327 -15.08 12.60 3.76
C ALA A 327 -15.26 14.00 4.38
N ASP A 328 -15.10 14.13 5.70
CA ASP A 328 -15.29 15.36 6.44
C ASP A 328 -13.99 16.17 6.48
N VAL A 329 -14.10 17.47 6.75
CA VAL A 329 -12.95 18.38 6.78
C VAL A 329 -12.98 19.27 7.99
N HIS A 330 -11.82 19.41 8.63
CA HIS A 330 -11.58 20.29 9.75
C HIS A 330 -10.72 21.50 9.31
N SER A 331 -11.15 22.70 9.63
CA SER A 331 -10.33 23.92 9.47
C SER A 331 -10.28 24.73 10.75
N ASP A 332 -9.14 25.37 11.02
CA ASP A 332 -9.00 26.33 12.12
C ASP A 332 -9.41 27.73 11.65
N ALA A 333 -10.49 28.30 12.19
CA ALA A 333 -10.91 29.67 11.91
C ALA A 333 -10.59 30.60 13.08
N LYS A 334 -10.02 31.77 12.77
CA LYS A 334 -9.52 32.73 13.76
C LYS A 334 -10.48 33.92 13.86
N ILE A 335 -11.16 34.05 15.00
CA ILE A 335 -12.13 35.12 15.26
C ILE A 335 -11.53 36.16 16.23
N SER A 336 -12.06 37.39 16.25
CA SER A 336 -11.68 38.34 17.30
C SER A 336 -12.34 37.98 18.63
N PHE A 337 -11.77 38.46 19.75
CA PHE A 337 -12.41 38.39 21.07
C PHE A 337 -13.81 39.02 21.06
N THR A 338 -13.96 40.19 20.44
CA THR A 338 -15.26 40.89 20.35
C THR A 338 -16.31 40.09 19.56
N GLN A 339 -15.91 39.37 18.51
CA GLN A 339 -16.81 38.53 17.71
C GLN A 339 -17.12 37.19 18.40
N ALA A 340 -16.27 36.74 19.32
CA ALA A 340 -16.56 35.58 20.18
C ALA A 340 -17.60 35.94 21.25
N ALA A 341 -17.41 37.08 21.92
CA ALA A 341 -18.29 37.57 22.97
C ALA A 341 -19.67 38.00 22.43
N LEU A 342 -19.69 38.92 21.46
CA LEU A 342 -20.92 39.53 20.92
C LEU A 342 -21.56 38.73 19.77
N GLY A 343 -20.85 37.73 19.23
CA GLY A 343 -21.24 37.02 18.01
C GLY A 343 -21.01 37.82 16.74
N GLY A 344 -21.63 37.36 15.64
CA GLY A 344 -21.66 38.03 14.33
C GLY A 344 -21.20 37.14 13.18
N THR A 345 -21.03 37.71 11.98
CA THR A 345 -20.71 36.93 10.77
C THR A 345 -19.25 37.05 10.34
N MET A 346 -18.64 35.93 9.93
CA MET A 346 -17.28 35.89 9.37
C MET A 346 -17.31 35.22 7.98
N LYS A 347 -16.59 35.78 7.01
CA LYS A 347 -16.34 35.11 5.72
C LYS A 347 -15.04 34.32 5.79
N MET A 348 -15.08 33.04 5.45
CA MET A 348 -13.92 32.14 5.46
C MET A 348 -13.81 31.35 4.15
N LYS A 349 -12.59 30.96 3.77
CA LYS A 349 -12.36 30.12 2.60
C LYS A 349 -12.79 28.68 2.91
N GLY A 350 -13.80 28.17 2.21
CA GLY A 350 -14.15 26.76 2.18
C GLY A 350 -13.37 25.99 1.11
N ILE A 351 -13.73 24.72 0.92
CA ILE A 351 -13.10 23.81 -0.06
C ILE A 351 -13.41 24.26 -1.49
N TYR A 352 -14.69 24.54 -1.76
CA TYR A 352 -15.23 24.97 -3.06
C TYR A 352 -15.37 26.49 -3.11
N ASP A 353 -16.16 27.06 -2.19
CA ASP A 353 -16.54 28.48 -2.19
C ASP A 353 -16.09 29.23 -0.93
N THR A 354 -16.27 30.55 -0.91
CA THR A 354 -16.17 31.35 0.32
C THR A 354 -17.47 31.21 1.12
N ILE A 355 -17.37 30.71 2.35
CA ILE A 355 -18.52 30.45 3.23
C ILE A 355 -18.67 31.59 4.23
N SER A 356 -19.90 32.08 4.41
CA SER A 356 -20.28 32.95 5.53
C SER A 356 -20.66 32.11 6.74
N LEU A 357 -19.81 32.11 7.76
CA LEU A 357 -20.07 31.51 9.07
C LEU A 357 -20.82 32.50 9.95
N ASN A 358 -21.93 32.07 10.56
CA ASN A 358 -22.55 32.80 11.66
C ASN A 358 -21.95 32.30 12.99
N ILE A 359 -21.57 33.21 13.87
CA ILE A 359 -20.95 32.92 15.17
C ILE A 359 -21.92 33.42 16.25
N PRO A 360 -22.43 32.54 17.14
CA PRO A 360 -23.29 32.97 18.23
C PRO A 360 -22.52 33.77 19.29
N ALA A 361 -23.22 34.61 20.04
CA ALA A 361 -22.66 35.27 21.21
C ALA A 361 -22.20 34.23 22.26
N GLY A 362 -21.16 34.56 23.02
CA GLY A 362 -20.57 33.67 24.03
C GLY A 362 -19.74 32.49 23.50
N THR A 363 -19.42 32.47 22.20
CA THR A 363 -18.61 31.40 21.57
C THR A 363 -17.24 31.28 22.22
N GLN A 364 -16.81 30.06 22.54
CA GLN A 364 -15.55 29.76 23.21
C GLN A 364 -14.43 29.36 22.24
N SER A 365 -13.20 29.33 22.75
CA SER A 365 -12.09 28.72 22.01
C SER A 365 -12.22 27.21 21.98
N HIS A 366 -11.92 26.61 20.83
CA HIS A 366 -12.08 25.18 20.49
C HIS A 366 -13.52 24.69 20.27
N ASP A 367 -14.51 25.59 20.28
CA ASP A 367 -15.85 25.31 19.79
C ASP A 367 -15.84 24.87 18.32
N ARG A 368 -16.80 24.01 17.95
CA ARG A 368 -16.89 23.36 16.65
C ARG A 368 -18.22 23.64 15.98
N ILE A 369 -18.25 24.53 14.99
CA ILE A 369 -19.45 24.73 14.17
C ILE A 369 -19.41 23.73 13.00
N ARG A 370 -20.45 22.91 12.88
CA ARG A 370 -20.66 21.96 11.79
C ARG A 370 -21.40 22.62 10.63
N LEU A 371 -20.80 22.60 9.44
CA LEU A 371 -21.41 23.06 8.20
C LEU A 371 -21.80 21.82 7.35
N PRO A 372 -23.08 21.42 7.34
CA PRO A 372 -23.51 20.19 6.69
C PRO A 372 -23.35 20.26 5.16
N GLY A 373 -22.87 19.18 4.55
CA GLY A 373 -22.71 19.05 3.10
C GLY A 373 -21.67 20.01 2.48
N LYS A 374 -20.73 20.54 3.28
CA LYS A 374 -19.63 21.42 2.83
C LYS A 374 -18.23 20.79 2.91
N GLY A 375 -18.15 19.52 3.31
CA GLY A 375 -16.95 18.68 3.24
C GLY A 375 -16.71 18.13 1.83
N ILE A 376 -15.95 17.05 1.73
CA ILE A 376 -15.47 16.49 0.45
C ILE A 376 -16.52 15.56 -0.18
N SER A 377 -16.63 15.56 -1.51
CA SER A 377 -17.45 14.59 -2.26
C SER A 377 -17.04 13.16 -1.94
N ARG A 378 -18.01 12.28 -1.69
CA ARG A 378 -17.75 10.85 -1.53
C ARG A 378 -17.58 10.21 -2.92
N ILE A 379 -16.68 9.23 -3.04
CA ILE A 379 -16.39 8.54 -4.31
C ILE A 379 -17.32 7.34 -4.51
N ASN A 380 -17.41 6.47 -3.49
CA ASN A 380 -18.14 5.21 -3.55
C ASN A 380 -19.63 5.34 -3.15
N SER A 381 -20.11 6.56 -2.91
CA SER A 381 -21.49 6.86 -2.49
C SER A 381 -21.84 8.30 -2.88
N HIS A 382 -23.13 8.58 -3.08
CA HIS A 382 -23.58 9.93 -3.41
C HIS A 382 -23.53 10.87 -2.18
N GLY A 383 -23.25 12.15 -2.44
CA GLY A 383 -23.25 13.21 -1.43
C GLY A 383 -21.86 13.63 -0.93
N TYR A 384 -21.86 14.63 -0.06
CA TYR A 384 -20.67 15.25 0.50
C TYR A 384 -20.52 14.87 1.98
N GLY A 385 -19.30 14.95 2.51
CA GLY A 385 -19.07 15.06 3.94
C GLY A 385 -19.40 16.47 4.48
N ASP A 386 -19.08 16.69 5.74
CA ASP A 386 -19.31 17.95 6.45
C ASP A 386 -18.02 18.75 6.68
N HIS A 387 -18.16 20.06 6.86
CA HIS A 387 -17.04 20.94 7.18
C HIS A 387 -17.17 21.44 8.63
N TYR A 388 -16.31 20.93 9.49
CA TYR A 388 -16.20 21.32 10.90
C TYR A 388 -15.20 22.48 11.06
N VAL A 389 -15.70 23.61 11.52
CA VAL A 389 -14.90 24.80 11.79
C VAL A 389 -14.51 24.81 13.28
N HIS A 390 -13.23 24.61 13.57
CA HIS A 390 -12.67 24.76 14.91
C HIS A 390 -12.35 26.23 15.16
N ILE A 391 -12.99 26.82 16.16
CA ILE A 391 -12.87 28.24 16.46
C ILE A 391 -11.66 28.51 17.37
N LYS A 392 -10.87 29.53 17.05
CA LYS A 392 -9.71 29.95 17.83
C LYS A 392 -9.76 31.47 18.03
N ILE A 393 -9.92 31.92 19.27
CA ILE A 393 -9.97 33.36 19.58
C ILE A 393 -8.56 33.95 19.41
N SER A 394 -8.44 34.98 18.57
CA SER A 394 -7.19 35.60 18.18
C SER A 394 -7.05 36.99 18.78
N VAL A 395 -6.49 37.07 19.99
CA VAL A 395 -6.17 38.35 20.65
C VAL A 395 -5.06 39.10 19.88
N PRO A 396 -5.21 40.41 19.61
CA PRO A 396 -4.19 41.21 18.93
C PRO A 396 -2.82 41.17 19.62
N ARG A 397 -1.74 40.91 18.87
CA ARG A 397 -0.38 40.81 19.40
C ARG A 397 0.48 42.01 19.00
N VAL A 398 1.04 42.67 20.02
CA VAL A 398 1.89 43.87 19.94
C VAL A 398 3.09 43.76 18.97
N LYS A 399 3.53 42.53 18.64
CA LYS A 399 4.68 42.27 17.74
C LYS A 399 4.48 42.74 16.29
N TYR A 400 3.25 43.00 15.83
CA TYR A 400 2.97 43.48 14.47
C TYR A 400 2.59 44.96 14.45
N ARG A 401 3.27 45.73 13.59
CA ARG A 401 3.21 47.21 13.52
C ARG A 401 1.80 47.77 13.25
N ASN A 402 0.91 46.94 12.69
CA ASN A 402 -0.48 47.21 12.35
C ASN A 402 -1.50 46.49 13.26
N MET A 403 -1.08 45.77 14.31
CA MET A 403 -1.96 45.04 15.23
C MET A 403 -1.60 45.25 16.72
N LYS A 404 -1.09 46.43 17.04
CA LYS A 404 -0.98 46.97 18.40
C LYS A 404 -2.33 47.58 18.80
N LEU A 405 -2.82 47.30 20.02
CA LEU A 405 -4.03 47.95 20.54
C LEU A 405 -3.81 49.47 20.65
N SER A 406 -4.77 50.25 20.14
CA SER A 406 -4.85 51.69 20.33
C SER A 406 -5.07 52.04 21.80
N ALA A 407 -4.67 53.24 22.25
CA ALA A 407 -4.91 53.72 23.61
C ALA A 407 -6.39 53.62 24.00
N LYS A 408 -7.29 54.07 23.11
CA LYS A 408 -8.76 53.96 23.28
C LYS A 408 -9.27 52.51 23.37
N GLN A 409 -8.60 51.55 22.73
CA GLN A 409 -8.95 50.13 22.82
C GLN A 409 -8.46 49.51 24.13
N LYS A 410 -7.30 49.95 24.64
CA LYS A 410 -6.82 49.55 25.97
C LYS A 410 -7.75 50.06 27.07
N SER A 411 -8.13 51.34 27.03
CA SER A 411 -8.98 51.94 28.06
C SER A 411 -10.37 51.30 28.13
N LEU A 412 -10.95 50.94 26.99
CA LEU A 412 -12.20 50.15 26.94
C LEU A 412 -12.04 48.75 27.56
N LEU A 413 -10.92 48.06 27.29
CA LEU A 413 -10.66 46.75 27.89
C LEU A 413 -10.30 46.81 29.38
N MET A 414 -9.74 47.93 29.86
CA MET A 414 -9.52 48.18 31.28
C MET A 414 -10.86 48.32 32.02
N VAL A 415 -11.79 49.15 31.50
CA VAL A 415 -13.14 49.27 32.08
C VAL A 415 -13.90 47.94 32.02
N PHE A 416 -13.78 47.17 30.93
CA PHE A 416 -14.35 45.82 30.86
C PHE A 416 -13.79 44.88 31.94
N ALA A 417 -12.48 44.92 32.20
CA ALA A 417 -11.83 44.11 33.25
C ALA A 417 -12.16 44.57 34.68
N GLU A 418 -12.60 45.81 34.87
CA GLU A 418 -13.15 46.30 36.15
C GLU A 418 -14.55 45.72 36.40
N GLU A 419 -15.37 45.51 35.36
CA GLU A 419 -16.68 44.84 35.49
C GLU A 419 -16.55 43.31 35.61
N GLU A 420 -15.60 42.70 34.89
CA GLU A 420 -15.47 41.24 34.77
C GLU A 420 -15.43 40.51 36.14
N SER A 421 -16.18 39.41 36.24
CA SER A 421 -16.35 38.63 37.47
C SER A 421 -15.99 37.16 37.27
N GLY A 422 -15.42 36.51 38.28
CA GLY A 422 -14.97 35.11 38.21
C GLY A 422 -13.54 34.92 37.67
N VAL A 423 -12.80 36.00 37.41
CA VAL A 423 -11.38 35.93 36.99
C VAL A 423 -10.50 35.51 38.17
N SER A 424 -9.74 34.43 38.01
CA SER A 424 -8.76 33.97 39.00
C SER A 424 -7.40 34.65 38.79
N GLY A 425 -7.13 35.74 39.51
CA GLY A 425 -5.86 36.47 39.47
C GLY A 425 -6.05 37.98 39.40
N THR A 426 -5.09 38.70 38.81
CA THR A 426 -5.17 40.15 38.60
C THR A 426 -4.99 40.51 37.13
N VAL A 427 -5.77 41.45 36.63
CA VAL A 427 -5.69 41.91 35.23
C VAL A 427 -4.84 43.17 35.18
N ASN A 428 -3.55 43.03 34.86
CA ASN A 428 -2.60 44.15 34.85
C ASN A 428 -2.59 44.93 36.19
N GLY A 429 -2.57 44.21 37.32
CA GLY A 429 -2.61 44.80 38.66
C GLY A 429 -4.01 45.12 39.19
N LEU A 430 -5.06 45.12 38.35
CA LEU A 430 -6.45 45.20 38.83
C LEU A 430 -6.76 43.97 39.70
N SER A 431 -7.11 44.22 40.94
CA SER A 431 -7.63 43.24 41.89
C SER A 431 -8.91 43.78 42.52
N LYS A 432 -9.97 42.98 42.52
CA LYS A 432 -11.18 43.27 43.29
C LYS A 432 -10.92 42.97 44.76
N THR A 433 -10.23 43.89 45.44
CA THR A 433 -10.17 43.94 46.90
C THR A 433 -11.59 44.07 47.45
N GLN A 434 -11.87 43.48 48.62
CA GLN A 434 -13.23 43.44 49.16
C GLN A 434 -13.80 44.84 49.49
N ASP A 435 -12.92 45.85 49.62
CA ASP A 435 -13.24 47.25 49.92
C ASP A 435 -13.53 48.12 48.68
N GLY A 436 -13.66 47.54 47.48
CA GLY A 436 -14.19 48.21 46.27
C GLY A 436 -13.31 49.29 45.60
N ALA A 437 -12.13 49.59 46.14
CA ALA A 437 -11.24 50.63 45.62
C ALA A 437 -10.44 50.19 44.36
N ASN A 438 -11.07 50.25 43.18
CA ASN A 438 -10.42 50.01 41.88
C ASN A 438 -9.44 51.15 41.50
N ILE A 439 -8.19 51.10 41.98
CA ILE A 439 -7.16 52.09 41.65
C ILE A 439 -6.43 51.72 40.35
N VAL A 440 -6.84 52.30 39.23
CA VAL A 440 -6.00 52.42 38.02
C VAL A 440 -5.10 53.64 38.17
N THR A 441 -3.79 53.44 38.33
CA THR A 441 -2.80 54.52 38.48
C THR A 441 -2.35 55.13 37.15
N ASP A 442 -2.38 54.36 36.05
CA ASP A 442 -1.63 54.64 34.83
C ASP A 442 -2.54 55.04 33.64
N ASP A 443 -3.28 56.14 33.76
CA ASP A 443 -4.13 56.71 32.69
C ASP A 443 -3.65 58.13 32.27
N PRO A 444 -2.56 58.26 31.48
CA PRO A 444 -1.97 59.55 31.13
C PRO A 444 -2.85 60.44 30.25
N ASP A 445 -3.85 59.85 29.56
CA ASP A 445 -4.81 60.56 28.70
C ASP A 445 -6.15 60.85 29.41
N GLY A 446 -6.31 60.45 30.69
CA GLY A 446 -7.58 60.56 31.44
C GLY A 446 -8.77 59.88 30.77
N THR A 447 -8.53 58.87 29.93
CA THR A 447 -9.54 58.26 29.06
C THR A 447 -10.26 57.10 29.75
N VAL A 448 -9.59 56.35 30.61
CA VAL A 448 -10.23 55.33 31.48
C VAL A 448 -11.18 56.02 32.46
N ALA A 449 -10.75 57.11 33.09
CA ALA A 449 -11.58 57.86 34.05
C ALA A 449 -12.89 58.37 33.43
N ARG A 450 -12.81 58.92 32.20
CA ARG A 450 -13.99 59.35 31.42
C ARG A 450 -14.90 58.16 31.06
N LEU A 451 -14.33 57.06 30.59
CA LEU A 451 -15.10 55.86 30.23
C LEU A 451 -15.81 55.24 31.44
N ARG A 452 -15.14 55.15 32.59
CA ARG A 452 -15.74 54.69 33.85
C ARG A 452 -16.93 55.57 34.24
N HIS A 453 -16.78 56.89 34.19
CA HIS A 453 -17.90 57.81 34.44
C HIS A 453 -19.06 57.60 33.45
N THR A 454 -18.81 57.33 32.16
CA THR A 454 -19.91 57.07 31.20
C THR A 454 -20.57 55.70 31.32
N VAL A 455 -19.94 54.74 32.00
CA VAL A 455 -20.51 53.41 32.29
C VAL A 455 -21.25 53.42 33.64
N HIS A 456 -20.75 54.18 34.62
CA HIS A 456 -21.33 54.27 35.97
C HIS A 456 -22.30 55.45 36.15
N SER A 457 -22.36 56.39 35.20
CA SER A 457 -23.43 57.40 35.18
C SER A 457 -24.76 56.69 34.96
N PRO A 458 -25.80 56.95 35.78
CA PRO A 458 -27.12 56.37 35.56
C PRO A 458 -27.59 56.66 34.14
N THR A 459 -28.17 55.66 33.49
CA THR A 459 -28.74 55.81 32.15
C THR A 459 -29.82 56.89 32.15
N THR A 460 -30.13 57.45 30.99
CA THR A 460 -31.20 58.45 30.88
C THR A 460 -32.57 57.94 31.34
N GLU A 461 -32.77 56.62 31.34
CA GLU A 461 -33.99 55.96 31.85
C GLU A 461 -33.97 55.88 33.39
N GLU A 462 -32.86 55.47 34.01
CA GLU A 462 -32.71 55.50 35.48
C GLU A 462 -32.73 56.92 36.05
N PHE A 463 -32.18 57.89 35.32
CA PHE A 463 -32.22 59.30 35.71
C PHE A 463 -33.63 59.88 35.56
N ALA A 464 -34.37 59.50 34.50
CA ALA A 464 -35.78 59.88 34.36
C ALA A 464 -36.66 59.24 35.45
N HIS A 465 -36.41 57.98 35.82
CA HIS A 465 -37.13 57.32 36.92
C HIS A 465 -36.89 58.01 38.25
N LYS A 466 -35.63 58.31 38.60
CA LYS A 466 -35.29 59.04 39.83
C LYS A 466 -35.89 60.45 39.84
N VAL A 467 -35.87 61.16 38.71
CA VAL A 467 -36.50 62.49 38.60
C VAL A 467 -38.02 62.41 38.73
N ALA A 468 -38.67 61.32 38.31
CA ALA A 468 -40.10 61.10 38.54
C ALA A 468 -40.41 60.83 40.03
N GLU A 469 -39.66 59.92 40.67
CA GLU A 469 -39.76 59.65 42.12
C GLU A 469 -39.52 60.93 42.95
N ASP A 470 -38.49 61.70 42.60
CA ASP A 470 -38.19 63.03 43.18
C ASP A 470 -39.33 64.05 42.99
N ILE A 471 -40.20 63.90 42.00
CA ILE A 471 -41.33 64.80 41.76
C ILE A 471 -42.55 64.34 42.57
N ASP A 472 -42.87 63.05 42.56
CA ASP A 472 -44.01 62.48 43.29
C ASP A 472 -43.87 62.68 44.81
N ASP A 473 -42.67 62.47 45.38
CA ASP A 473 -42.39 62.75 46.80
C ASP A 473 -42.63 64.22 47.18
N LYS A 474 -42.24 65.17 46.30
CA LYS A 474 -42.43 66.61 46.52
C LYS A 474 -43.89 67.03 46.34
N GLU A 475 -44.62 66.37 45.46
CA GLU A 475 -46.07 66.51 45.33
C GLU A 475 -46.78 66.03 46.61
N ASP A 476 -46.40 64.88 47.18
CA ASP A 476 -47.02 64.38 48.40
C ASP A 476 -46.65 65.19 49.65
N ASP A 477 -45.41 65.65 49.81
CA ASP A 477 -45.05 66.56 50.90
C ASP A 477 -45.78 67.92 50.80
N THR A 478 -46.00 68.46 49.59
CA THR A 478 -46.79 69.69 49.43
C THR A 478 -48.30 69.46 49.66
N LYS A 479 -48.84 68.27 49.35
CA LYS A 479 -50.20 67.86 49.76
C LYS A 479 -50.29 67.62 51.27
N ARG A 480 -49.21 67.20 51.93
CA ARG A 480 -49.12 66.97 53.38
C ARG A 480 -49.07 68.28 54.16
N ASN A 481 -48.25 69.24 53.72
CA ASN A 481 -48.15 70.56 54.33
C ASN A 481 -49.49 71.32 54.28
N LYS A 482 -50.22 71.22 53.16
CA LYS A 482 -51.58 71.77 52.97
C LYS A 482 -52.70 71.11 53.84
N ARG A 483 -52.39 70.11 54.67
CA ARG A 483 -53.32 69.54 55.66
C ARG A 483 -53.01 69.98 57.10
N ASN A 484 -51.90 70.68 57.31
CA ASN A 484 -51.45 71.19 58.62
C ASN A 484 -51.61 72.71 58.73
N THR A 485 -52.36 73.33 57.82
CA THR A 485 -52.71 74.75 57.75
C THR A 485 -54.20 74.92 57.52
#